data_AF-A0AAR2M394-F1
#
_entry.id   AF-A0AAR2M394-F1
#
_cell.length_a   1.000
_cell.length_b   1.000
_cell.length_c   1.000
_cell.angle_alpha   90.00
_cell.angle_beta   90.00
_cell.angle_gamma   90.00
#
_symmetry.space_group_name_H-M   'P 1'
#
loop_
_entity.id
_entity.type
_entity.pdbx_description
1 polymer ?
#
loop_
_entity_poly.entity_id
_entity_poly.type
_entity_poly.pdbx_seq_one_letter_code
_entity_poly.pdbx_strand_id
1 'polypeptide(L)'
;YNKHKGKPLKDEDVLHQLPVGTTATFYFRDLGSQISWRTVFLTECIGPLFIYLMFYFRVPFIYAPKYDFTTSKHWVVHLACLCHSFHYVKRILETLFVHRFCQGTMPLRNIFKNCLYYWCFAVWMAYYINHPLYTPPYYGEQQVKTALGIFVFCQLGSFSIHITLRNLKPPGSKTKKIPYPTKNPFTWIFALVSCPNYTYEVGSWLGFTVMTQCVPVAFFTIVGFIQMTMWAKGKHRSYLREFKEYPTLRSPILPFVL
;
A
#
# COMPACT_ATOMS: atom_id res chain seq x y z
N TYR A 1 32.77 -7.19 -20.47
CA TYR A 1 31.91 -7.85 -19.48
C TYR A 1 30.59 -8.26 -20.11
N ASN A 2 30.49 -9.51 -20.57
CA ASN A 2 29.26 -10.05 -21.16
C ASN A 2 28.16 -10.10 -20.09
N LYS A 3 27.08 -9.34 -20.30
CA LYS A 3 25.85 -9.45 -19.50
C LYS A 3 25.19 -10.78 -19.88
N HIS A 4 25.56 -11.88 -19.22
CA HIS A 4 24.85 -13.15 -19.36
C HIS A 4 23.39 -12.92 -18.91
N LYS A 5 22.47 -12.94 -19.89
CA LYS A 5 21.03 -12.72 -19.68
C LYS A 5 20.36 -14.07 -19.39
N GLY A 6 20.51 -14.56 -18.16
CA GLY A 6 19.74 -15.70 -17.64
C GLY A 6 18.60 -15.22 -16.74
N LYS A 7 17.50 -15.98 -16.69
CA LYS A 7 16.48 -15.79 -15.65
C LYS A 7 17.12 -16.17 -14.31
N PRO A 8 17.02 -15.33 -13.25
CA PRO A 8 17.53 -15.71 -11.94
C PRO A 8 16.84 -16.98 -11.45
N LEU A 9 17.63 -17.91 -10.93
CA LEU A 9 17.15 -19.12 -10.26
C LEU A 9 16.43 -18.73 -8.97
N LYS A 10 15.41 -19.49 -8.60
CA LYS A 10 14.73 -19.35 -7.31
C LYS A 10 15.45 -20.19 -6.27
N ASP A 11 15.29 -19.81 -5.00
CA ASP A 11 15.88 -20.54 -3.87
C ASP A 11 15.36 -21.99 -3.76
N GLU A 12 14.17 -22.29 -4.31
CA GLU A 12 13.59 -23.63 -4.31
C GLU A 12 13.98 -24.48 -5.53
N ASP A 13 14.66 -23.90 -6.52
CA ASP A 13 15.00 -24.63 -7.74
C ASP A 13 16.04 -25.71 -7.40
N VAL A 14 15.64 -26.98 -7.53
CA VAL A 14 16.53 -28.12 -7.32
C VAL A 14 17.40 -28.29 -8.56
N LEU A 15 18.72 -28.36 -8.38
CA LEU A 15 19.68 -28.43 -9.50
C LEU A 15 19.36 -29.54 -10.51
N HIS A 16 18.91 -30.69 -10.02
CA HIS A 16 18.51 -31.84 -10.85
C HIS A 16 17.32 -31.55 -11.78
N GLN A 17 16.47 -30.57 -11.45
CA GLN A 17 15.30 -30.18 -12.26
C GLN A 17 15.63 -29.08 -13.27
N LEU A 18 16.85 -28.54 -13.23
CA LEU A 18 17.29 -27.52 -14.17
C LEU A 18 17.82 -28.17 -15.45
N PRO A 19 17.65 -27.52 -16.63
CA PRO A 19 18.14 -28.02 -17.91
C PRO A 19 19.66 -27.82 -18.01
N VAL A 20 20.42 -28.45 -17.11
CA VAL A 20 21.88 -28.44 -17.06
C VAL A 20 22.40 -29.82 -17.48
N GLY A 21 23.51 -29.84 -18.23
CA GLY A 21 24.19 -31.08 -18.61
C GLY A 21 25.00 -31.66 -17.45
N THR A 22 26.07 -32.39 -17.76
CA THR A 22 27.01 -32.95 -16.76
C THR A 22 27.79 -31.89 -15.96
N THR A 23 27.87 -30.66 -16.47
CA THR A 23 28.55 -29.54 -15.79
C THR A 23 27.60 -28.34 -15.72
N ALA A 24 27.54 -27.68 -14.57
CA ALA A 24 26.73 -26.47 -14.35
C ALA A 24 27.62 -25.31 -13.88
N THR A 25 27.51 -24.16 -14.56
CA THR A 25 28.22 -22.93 -14.17
C THR A 25 27.24 -21.97 -13.52
N PHE A 26 27.47 -21.63 -12.26
CA PHE A 26 26.66 -20.66 -11.53
C PHE A 26 27.24 -19.25 -11.66
N TYR A 27 26.38 -18.29 -11.99
CA TYR A 27 26.73 -16.88 -11.98
C TYR A 27 26.12 -16.23 -10.75
N PHE A 28 26.96 -15.83 -9.81
CA PHE A 28 26.54 -15.07 -8.66
C PHE A 28 26.57 -13.59 -8.98
N ARG A 29 25.47 -12.90 -8.71
CA ARG A 29 25.38 -11.45 -8.80
C ARG A 29 25.21 -10.89 -7.40
N ASP A 30 26.20 -10.14 -6.94
CA ASP A 30 26.06 -9.36 -5.72
C ASP A 30 25.01 -8.27 -5.93
N LEU A 31 23.98 -8.26 -5.09
CA LEU A 31 22.90 -7.26 -5.08
C LEU A 31 23.16 -6.13 -4.06
N GLY A 32 24.25 -6.21 -3.30
CA GLY A 32 24.58 -5.34 -2.18
C GLY A 32 23.65 -5.55 -0.98
N SER A 33 23.73 -4.67 0.02
CA SER A 33 22.93 -4.77 1.25
C SER A 33 21.43 -4.87 0.97
N GLN A 34 20.83 -5.96 1.44
CA GLN A 34 19.42 -6.29 1.27
C GLN A 34 18.68 -6.21 2.61
N ILE A 35 17.38 -5.87 2.57
CA ILE A 35 16.49 -5.88 3.73
C ILE A 35 15.19 -6.63 3.39
N SER A 36 14.61 -7.33 4.37
CA SER A 36 13.36 -8.06 4.17
C SER A 36 12.21 -7.13 3.85
N TRP A 37 11.35 -7.52 2.90
CA TRP A 37 10.12 -6.79 2.61
C TRP A 37 9.23 -6.59 3.84
N ARG A 38 9.17 -7.58 4.73
CA ARG A 38 8.39 -7.46 5.97
C ARG A 38 8.86 -6.25 6.79
N THR A 39 10.17 -6.09 6.95
CA THR A 39 10.75 -4.96 7.69
C THR A 39 10.49 -3.64 6.99
N VAL A 40 10.62 -3.59 5.66
CA VAL A 40 10.30 -2.37 4.87
C VAL A 40 8.84 -1.94 5.08
N PHE A 41 7.88 -2.86 4.91
CA PHE A 41 6.46 -2.59 5.07
C PHE A 41 6.07 -2.21 6.52
N LEU A 42 6.78 -2.74 7.52
CA LEU A 42 6.54 -2.34 8.91
C LEU A 42 7.07 -0.93 9.18
N THR A 43 8.31 -0.65 8.80
CA THR A 43 8.93 0.67 9.04
C THR A 43 8.20 1.79 8.28
N GLU A 44 7.76 1.52 7.06
CA GLU A 44 7.01 2.51 6.27
C GLU A 44 5.63 2.81 6.86
N CYS A 45 5.02 1.89 7.63
CA CYS A 45 3.70 2.06 8.22
C CYS A 45 3.73 2.54 9.69
N ILE A 46 4.71 2.11 10.48
CA ILE A 46 4.84 2.51 11.90
C ILE A 46 5.15 4.01 12.01
N GLY A 47 6.02 4.53 11.14
CA GLY A 47 6.39 5.94 11.17
C GLY A 47 5.21 6.89 11.00
N PRO A 48 4.41 6.79 9.91
CA PRO A 48 3.24 7.63 9.72
C PRO A 48 2.25 7.55 10.87
N LEU A 49 2.00 6.35 11.41
CA LEU A 49 1.12 6.16 12.57
C LEU A 49 1.62 6.95 13.78
N PHE A 50 2.89 6.77 14.15
CA PHE A 50 3.50 7.44 15.28
C PHE A 50 3.53 8.96 15.10
N ILE A 51 4.00 9.42 13.93
CA ILE A 51 4.07 10.84 13.57
C ILE A 51 2.69 11.47 13.69
N TYR A 52 1.66 10.90 13.05
CA TYR A 52 0.32 11.48 13.08
C TYR A 52 -0.22 11.61 14.52
N LEU A 53 0.00 10.60 15.35
CA LEU A 53 -0.41 10.62 16.76
C LEU A 53 0.29 11.74 17.55
N MET A 54 1.58 12.00 17.29
CA MET A 54 2.29 13.14 17.92
C MET A 54 1.61 14.48 17.60
N PHE A 55 1.23 14.71 16.35
CA PHE A 55 0.50 15.93 15.94
C PHE A 55 -0.91 15.98 16.52
N TYR A 56 -1.61 14.84 16.56
CA TYR A 56 -2.95 14.75 17.15
C TYR A 56 -2.96 15.09 18.64
N PHE A 57 -2.02 14.55 19.40
CA PHE A 57 -1.85 14.88 20.83
C PHE A 57 -1.19 16.23 21.07
N ARG A 58 -0.79 16.95 20.01
CA ARG A 58 -0.11 18.26 20.09
C ARG A 58 1.02 18.23 21.11
N VAL A 59 1.94 17.27 20.96
CA VAL A 59 3.11 17.20 21.83
C VAL A 59 3.91 18.52 21.74
N PRO A 60 4.62 18.91 22.81
CA PRO A 60 5.39 20.14 22.84
C PRO A 60 6.32 20.28 21.63
N PHE A 61 6.64 21.53 21.28
CA PHE A 61 7.50 21.91 20.15
C PHE A 61 6.87 21.80 18.75
N ILE A 62 5.66 21.26 18.61
CA ILE A 62 4.95 21.20 17.31
C ILE A 62 4.20 22.50 17.01
N TYR A 63 3.42 22.98 17.97
CA TYR A 63 2.62 24.22 17.88
C TYR A 63 3.07 25.20 18.96
N ALA A 64 2.44 26.39 19.02
CA ALA A 64 2.72 27.34 20.08
C ALA A 64 2.41 26.73 21.46
N PRO A 65 3.23 26.99 22.51
CA PRO A 65 3.13 26.31 23.82
C PRO A 65 1.74 26.34 24.48
N LYS A 66 0.92 27.36 24.19
CA LYS A 66 -0.47 27.46 24.66
C LYS A 66 -1.39 26.34 24.15
N TYR A 67 -0.95 25.55 23.17
CA TYR A 67 -1.71 24.46 22.57
C TYR A 67 -1.16 23.08 22.94
N ASP A 68 -0.13 23.00 23.77
CA ASP A 68 0.47 21.73 24.19
C ASP A 68 -0.59 20.85 24.87
N PHE A 69 -0.72 19.61 24.38
CA PHE A 69 -1.71 18.62 24.85
C PHE A 69 -3.18 19.07 24.81
N THR A 70 -3.50 20.11 24.05
CA THR A 70 -4.89 20.55 23.88
C THR A 70 -5.62 19.71 22.84
N THR A 71 -6.89 19.41 23.12
CA THR A 71 -7.75 18.66 22.20
C THR A 71 -8.41 19.60 21.19
N SER A 72 -8.56 19.16 19.93
CA SER A 72 -9.35 19.89 18.94
C SER A 72 -10.84 19.88 19.32
N LYS A 73 -11.58 20.96 19.03
CA LYS A 73 -13.03 21.02 19.21
C LYS A 73 -13.80 20.35 18.06
N HIS A 74 -13.13 20.14 16.92
CA HIS A 74 -13.76 19.66 15.70
C HIS A 74 -13.73 18.13 15.65
N TRP A 75 -14.91 17.51 15.66
CA TRP A 75 -15.07 16.06 15.61
C TRP A 75 -14.39 15.40 14.39
N VAL A 76 -14.31 16.12 13.27
CA VAL A 76 -13.64 15.66 12.03
C VAL A 76 -12.16 15.36 12.27
N VAL A 77 -11.49 16.08 13.17
CA VAL A 77 -10.07 15.84 13.50
C VAL A 77 -9.92 14.50 14.24
N HIS A 78 -10.83 14.18 15.16
CA HIS A 78 -10.85 12.88 15.84
C HIS A 78 -11.13 11.74 14.86
N LEU A 79 -12.09 11.94 13.97
CA LEU A 79 -12.40 10.96 12.94
C LEU A 79 -11.21 10.76 11.98
N ALA A 80 -10.53 11.84 11.60
CA ALA A 80 -9.35 11.75 10.74
C ALA A 80 -8.22 10.97 11.43
N CYS A 81 -7.99 11.21 12.72
CA CYS A 81 -7.04 10.43 13.53
C CYS A 81 -7.42 8.95 13.59
N LEU A 82 -8.70 8.63 13.84
CA LEU A 82 -9.19 7.25 13.88
C LEU A 82 -9.03 6.56 12.53
N CYS A 83 -9.42 7.20 11.43
CA CYS A 83 -9.29 6.65 10.08
C CYS A 83 -7.82 6.42 9.70
N HIS A 84 -6.96 7.42 9.90
CA HIS A 84 -5.54 7.32 9.62
C HIS A 84 -4.89 6.21 10.45
N SER A 85 -5.16 6.17 11.75
CA SER A 85 -4.62 5.14 12.65
C SER A 85 -5.12 3.75 12.27
N PHE A 86 -6.42 3.61 12.00
CA PHE A 86 -7.01 2.35 11.55
C PHE A 86 -6.36 1.84 10.26
N HIS A 87 -6.16 2.72 9.28
CA HIS A 87 -5.49 2.35 8.04
C HIS A 87 -4.09 1.78 8.28
N TYR A 88 -3.23 2.51 9.02
CA TYR A 88 -1.86 2.06 9.25
C TYR A 88 -1.76 0.86 10.19
N VAL A 89 -2.62 0.76 11.22
CA VAL A 89 -2.71 -0.44 12.07
C VAL A 89 -3.14 -1.65 11.25
N LYS A 90 -4.19 -1.52 10.41
CA LYS A 90 -4.59 -2.58 9.49
C LYS A 90 -3.42 -3.01 8.62
N ARG A 91 -2.70 -2.06 8.02
CA ARG A 91 -1.54 -2.32 7.16
C ARG A 91 -0.39 -3.04 7.88
N ILE A 92 -0.13 -2.69 9.14
CA ILE A 92 0.84 -3.38 10.00
C ILE A 92 0.37 -4.82 10.25
N LEU A 93 -0.89 -5.03 10.67
CA LEU A 93 -1.44 -6.35 10.94
C LEU A 93 -1.46 -7.23 9.69
N GLU A 94 -1.85 -6.69 8.54
CA GLU A 94 -1.80 -7.40 7.27
C GLU A 94 -0.37 -7.81 6.90
N THR A 95 0.60 -6.94 7.14
CA THR A 95 2.02 -7.24 6.89
C THR A 95 2.54 -8.34 7.81
N LEU A 96 2.09 -8.38 9.07
CA LEU A 96 2.50 -9.38 10.06
C LEU A 96 1.83 -10.74 9.83
N PHE A 97 0.53 -10.75 9.50
CA PHE A 97 -0.31 -11.94 9.59
C PHE A 97 -0.93 -12.41 8.27
N VAL A 98 -1.06 -11.53 7.27
CA VAL A 98 -1.77 -11.82 6.00
C VAL A 98 -0.79 -11.98 4.84
N HIS A 99 0.19 -11.08 4.70
CA HIS A 99 1.06 -11.04 3.54
C HIS A 99 2.04 -12.23 3.49
N ARG A 100 2.06 -12.90 2.34
CA ARG A 100 3.06 -13.91 1.96
C ARG A 100 3.94 -13.34 0.84
N PHE A 101 5.11 -12.82 1.21
CA PHE A 101 6.09 -12.25 0.29
C PHE A 101 6.84 -13.36 -0.44
N CYS A 102 6.92 -13.29 -1.78
CA CYS A 102 7.61 -14.32 -2.59
C CYS A 102 9.05 -13.94 -2.96
N GLN A 103 9.35 -12.64 -3.07
CA GLN A 103 10.73 -12.16 -3.20
C GLN A 103 11.21 -11.79 -1.80
N GLY A 104 12.38 -12.28 -1.40
CA GLY A 104 12.83 -12.20 0.00
C GLY A 104 13.20 -10.79 0.45
N THR A 105 13.73 -9.97 -0.46
CA THR A 105 14.37 -8.72 -0.06
C THR A 105 14.25 -7.57 -1.07
N MET A 106 14.57 -6.37 -0.61
CA MET A 106 14.71 -5.12 -1.37
C MET A 106 16.09 -4.51 -1.08
N PRO A 107 16.71 -3.76 -2.02
CA PRO A 107 17.91 -2.99 -1.74
C PRO A 107 17.71 -2.00 -0.59
N LEU A 108 18.62 -2.01 0.40
CA LEU A 108 18.49 -1.23 1.63
C LEU A 108 18.27 0.27 1.37
N ARG A 109 18.95 0.85 0.38
CA ARG A 109 18.83 2.28 0.04
C ARG A 109 17.39 2.73 -0.28
N ASN A 110 16.54 1.82 -0.72
CA ASN A 110 15.16 2.14 -1.06
C ASN A 110 14.27 2.33 0.17
N ILE A 111 14.64 1.77 1.34
CA ILE A 111 13.86 1.98 2.57
C ILE A 111 13.81 3.45 2.95
N PHE A 112 14.91 4.18 2.79
CA PHE A 112 14.98 5.61 3.07
C PHE A 112 14.06 6.41 2.15
N LYS A 113 14.01 6.07 0.86
CA LYS A 113 13.11 6.72 -0.09
C LYS A 113 11.64 6.48 0.26
N ASN A 114 11.28 5.23 0.58
CA ASN A 114 9.91 4.89 0.96
C ASN A 114 9.53 5.58 2.28
N CYS A 115 10.36 5.47 3.31
CA CYS A 115 10.07 6.08 4.61
C CYS A 115 10.01 7.59 4.49
N LEU A 116 10.96 8.24 3.82
CA LEU A 116 10.93 9.70 3.62
C LEU A 116 9.63 10.13 2.95
N TYR A 117 9.20 9.42 1.90
CA TYR A 117 7.92 9.70 1.24
C TYR A 117 6.76 9.63 2.23
N TYR A 118 6.53 8.48 2.87
CA TYR A 118 5.36 8.30 3.74
C TYR A 118 5.41 9.18 5.00
N TRP A 119 6.59 9.35 5.60
CA TRP A 119 6.76 10.08 6.85
C TRP A 119 6.63 11.59 6.63
N CYS A 120 7.23 12.14 5.56
CA CYS A 120 7.06 13.56 5.23
C CYS A 120 5.61 13.89 4.89
N PHE A 121 4.92 13.03 4.14
CA PHE A 121 3.49 13.23 3.90
C PHE A 121 2.66 13.13 5.18
N ALA A 122 2.99 12.21 6.08
CA ALA A 122 2.34 12.12 7.38
C ALA A 122 2.54 13.40 8.20
N VAL A 123 3.76 13.93 8.29
CA VAL A 123 4.04 15.23 8.93
C VAL A 123 3.20 16.33 8.27
N TRP A 124 3.25 16.43 6.95
CA TRP A 124 2.59 17.51 6.22
C TRP A 124 1.08 17.50 6.41
N MET A 125 0.42 16.34 6.25
CA MET A 125 -1.02 16.25 6.45
C MET A 125 -1.42 16.39 7.92
N ALA A 126 -0.68 15.78 8.84
CA ALA A 126 -1.00 15.81 10.26
C ALA A 126 -0.84 17.21 10.85
N TYR A 127 0.16 17.99 10.38
CA TYR A 127 0.33 19.38 10.78
C TYR A 127 -0.92 20.21 10.50
N TYR A 128 -1.48 20.14 9.29
CA TYR A 128 -2.64 20.94 8.91
C TYR A 128 -3.95 20.42 9.51
N ILE A 129 -4.17 19.10 9.54
CA ILE A 129 -5.42 18.53 10.07
C ILE A 129 -5.54 18.77 11.59
N ASN A 130 -4.44 18.67 12.33
CA ASN A 130 -4.46 18.81 13.80
C ASN A 130 -4.16 20.23 14.28
N HIS A 131 -3.89 21.16 13.35
CA HIS A 131 -3.55 22.55 13.68
C HIS A 131 -4.64 23.19 14.56
N PRO A 132 -4.28 24.01 15.57
CA PRO A 132 -5.26 24.73 16.41
C PRO A 132 -6.22 25.64 15.64
N LEU A 133 -5.85 26.02 14.41
CA LEU A 133 -6.62 26.86 13.49
C LEU A 133 -7.28 26.05 12.36
N TYR A 134 -7.39 24.73 12.50
CA TYR A 134 -8.06 23.88 11.53
C TYR A 134 -9.51 24.33 11.33
N THR A 135 -9.92 24.49 10.08
CA THR A 135 -11.32 24.76 9.72
C THR A 135 -11.98 23.47 9.22
N PRO A 136 -13.20 23.16 9.67
CA PRO A 136 -13.92 21.98 9.20
C PRO A 136 -14.26 22.09 7.70
N PRO A 137 -14.55 20.97 7.04
CA PRO A 137 -14.89 20.93 5.62
C PRO A 137 -16.14 21.77 5.29
N TYR A 138 -16.14 22.36 4.09
CA TYR A 138 -17.09 23.39 3.68
C TYR A 138 -18.53 22.88 3.59
N TYR A 139 -18.76 21.65 3.11
CA TYR A 139 -20.11 21.08 2.98
C TYR A 139 -20.59 20.34 4.26
N GLY A 140 -19.92 20.56 5.39
CA GLY A 140 -20.38 20.15 6.72
C GLY A 140 -20.43 18.64 6.94
N GLU A 141 -21.31 18.20 7.85
CA GLU A 141 -21.31 16.82 8.34
C GLU A 141 -21.65 15.77 7.27
N GLN A 142 -22.51 16.10 6.32
CA GLN A 142 -22.94 15.15 5.30
C GLN A 142 -21.76 14.73 4.41
N GLN A 143 -20.88 15.67 4.06
CA GLN A 143 -19.62 15.39 3.38
C GLN A 143 -18.76 14.43 4.18
N VAL A 144 -18.58 14.70 5.48
CA VAL A 144 -17.74 13.88 6.35
C VAL A 144 -18.28 12.46 6.51
N LYS A 145 -19.59 12.30 6.75
CA LYS A 145 -20.25 10.99 6.91
C LYS A 145 -20.20 10.18 5.62
N THR A 146 -20.46 10.81 4.47
CA THR A 146 -20.37 10.15 3.16
C THR A 146 -18.94 9.70 2.86
N ALA A 147 -17.97 10.59 3.10
CA ALA A 147 -16.56 10.31 2.91
C ALA A 147 -16.02 9.20 3.83
N LEU A 148 -16.51 9.14 5.07
CA LEU A 148 -16.24 8.03 5.99
C LEU A 148 -16.79 6.70 5.47
N GLY A 149 -18.01 6.70 4.94
CA GLY A 149 -18.60 5.51 4.31
C GLY A 149 -17.75 4.97 3.17
N ILE A 150 -17.29 5.86 2.28
CA ILE A 150 -16.36 5.52 1.20
C ILE A 150 -15.05 4.95 1.76
N PHE A 151 -14.46 5.64 2.76
CA PHE A 151 -13.21 5.22 3.38
C PHE A 151 -13.31 3.79 3.94
N VAL A 152 -14.34 3.51 4.74
CA VAL A 152 -14.56 2.21 5.39
C VAL A 152 -14.82 1.12 4.35
N PHE A 153 -15.71 1.37 3.38
CA PHE A 153 -15.99 0.43 2.29
C PHE A 153 -14.70 0.04 1.56
N CYS A 154 -13.86 1.03 1.25
CA CYS A 154 -12.59 0.80 0.59
C CYS A 154 -11.56 0.07 1.48
N GLN A 155 -11.49 0.35 2.79
CA GLN A 155 -10.59 -0.37 3.68
C GLN A 155 -10.94 -1.86 3.78
N LEU A 156 -12.25 -2.17 3.88
CA LEU A 156 -12.78 -3.54 3.88
C LEU A 156 -12.53 -4.26 2.55
N GLY A 157 -12.70 -3.54 1.45
CA GLY A 157 -12.38 -4.02 0.11
C GLY A 157 -10.91 -4.39 -0.02
N SER A 158 -10.02 -3.45 0.32
CA SER A 158 -8.55 -3.65 0.31
C SER A 158 -8.14 -4.88 1.14
N PHE A 159 -8.69 -5.03 2.35
CA PHE A 159 -8.44 -6.19 3.20
C PHE A 159 -8.94 -7.51 2.58
N SER A 160 -10.15 -7.52 2.04
CA SER A 160 -10.73 -8.68 1.35
C SER A 160 -9.88 -9.14 0.17
N ILE A 161 -9.32 -8.19 -0.59
CA ILE A 161 -8.36 -8.51 -1.65
C ILE A 161 -7.08 -9.11 -1.07
N HIS A 162 -6.50 -8.55 -0.01
CA HIS A 162 -5.27 -9.09 0.59
C HIS A 162 -5.46 -10.52 1.12
N ILE A 163 -6.59 -10.83 1.76
CA ILE A 163 -6.96 -12.20 2.17
C ILE A 163 -7.06 -13.13 0.97
N THR A 164 -7.70 -12.69 -0.11
CA THR A 164 -7.83 -13.49 -1.35
C THR A 164 -6.45 -13.77 -1.95
N LEU A 165 -5.59 -12.76 -2.04
CA LEU A 165 -4.22 -12.89 -2.53
C LEU A 165 -3.35 -13.80 -1.66
N ARG A 166 -3.57 -13.82 -0.34
CA ARG A 166 -2.94 -14.77 0.58
C ARG A 166 -3.38 -16.20 0.28
N ASN A 167 -4.69 -16.43 0.13
CA ASN A 167 -5.27 -17.77 -0.06
C ASN A 167 -4.87 -18.39 -1.40
N LEU A 168 -4.53 -17.58 -2.42
CA LEU A 168 -4.00 -18.06 -3.70
C LEU A 168 -2.60 -18.69 -3.58
N LYS A 169 -1.86 -18.40 -2.50
CA LYS A 169 -0.52 -18.93 -2.26
C LYS A 169 -0.56 -19.92 -1.10
N PRO A 170 -0.55 -21.24 -1.33
CA PRO A 170 -0.39 -22.21 -0.24
C PRO A 170 0.85 -21.89 0.62
N PRO A 171 0.85 -22.21 1.93
CA PRO A 171 2.06 -22.08 2.76
C PRO A 171 3.23 -22.80 2.08
N GLY A 172 4.38 -22.13 1.95
CA GLY A 172 5.57 -22.69 1.30
C GLY A 172 5.60 -22.63 -0.24
N SER A 173 4.50 -22.26 -0.91
CA SER A 173 4.47 -22.13 -2.37
C SER A 173 4.78 -20.70 -2.82
N LYS A 174 5.77 -20.55 -3.70
CA LYS A 174 6.05 -19.30 -4.44
C LYS A 174 5.40 -19.26 -5.84
N THR A 175 4.50 -20.20 -6.15
CA THR A 175 3.83 -20.27 -7.44
C THR A 175 2.83 -19.12 -7.60
N LYS A 176 2.96 -18.35 -8.68
CA LYS A 176 1.99 -17.30 -9.01
C LYS A 176 0.74 -17.94 -9.60
N LYS A 177 -0.43 -17.44 -9.20
CA LYS A 177 -1.73 -17.80 -9.76
C LYS A 177 -2.48 -16.53 -10.14
N ILE A 178 -3.36 -16.64 -11.15
CA ILE A 178 -4.24 -15.55 -11.54
C ILE A 178 -5.35 -15.42 -10.47
N PRO A 179 -5.55 -14.22 -9.89
CA PRO A 179 -6.65 -14.00 -8.97
C PRO A 179 -7.98 -13.86 -9.74
N TYR A 180 -9.03 -14.46 -9.22
CA TYR A 180 -10.40 -14.38 -9.76
C TYR A 180 -11.39 -13.97 -8.67
N PRO A 181 -12.58 -13.44 -9.07
CA PRO A 181 -13.69 -13.22 -8.15
C PRO A 181 -14.02 -14.45 -7.29
N THR A 182 -14.43 -14.20 -6.05
CA THR A 182 -14.87 -15.21 -5.09
C THR A 182 -16.32 -14.93 -4.67
N LYS A 183 -16.84 -15.71 -3.70
CA LYS A 183 -18.15 -15.44 -3.08
C LYS A 183 -18.23 -14.07 -2.38
N ASN A 184 -17.10 -13.48 -1.99
CA ASN A 184 -17.08 -12.15 -1.37
C ASN A 184 -17.25 -11.06 -2.45
N PRO A 185 -18.27 -10.17 -2.36
CA PRO A 185 -18.54 -9.15 -3.37
C PRO A 185 -17.39 -8.15 -3.55
N PHE A 186 -16.60 -7.88 -2.51
CA PHE A 186 -15.40 -7.03 -2.61
C PHE A 186 -14.34 -7.59 -3.57
N THR A 187 -14.41 -8.86 -3.93
CA THR A 187 -13.46 -9.51 -4.84
C THR A 187 -13.94 -9.51 -6.29
N TRP A 188 -15.19 -9.14 -6.56
CA TRP A 188 -15.76 -9.18 -7.92
C TRP A 188 -15.06 -8.21 -8.87
N ILE A 189 -14.49 -7.14 -8.33
CA ILE A 189 -13.67 -6.20 -9.08
C ILE A 189 -12.46 -6.86 -9.75
N PHE A 190 -12.01 -8.06 -9.31
CA PHE A 190 -11.01 -8.84 -10.06
C PHE A 190 -11.45 -9.19 -11.48
N ALA A 191 -12.75 -9.22 -11.79
CA ALA A 191 -13.23 -9.38 -13.15
C ALA A 191 -12.77 -8.22 -14.06
N LEU A 192 -12.62 -7.01 -13.49
CA LEU A 192 -12.38 -5.77 -14.22
C LEU A 192 -10.94 -5.27 -14.10
N VAL A 193 -10.27 -5.52 -12.98
CA VAL A 193 -8.92 -4.99 -12.73
C VAL A 193 -7.95 -6.02 -12.17
N SER A 194 -6.67 -5.79 -12.45
CA SER A 194 -5.59 -6.70 -12.08
C SER A 194 -5.10 -6.50 -10.65
N CYS A 195 -5.17 -5.26 -10.15
CA CYS A 195 -4.68 -4.88 -8.81
C CYS A 195 -5.77 -4.16 -8.01
N PRO A 196 -6.88 -4.83 -7.65
CA PRO A 196 -8.00 -4.18 -6.98
C PRO A 196 -7.68 -3.68 -5.57
N ASN A 197 -6.65 -4.24 -4.92
CA ASN A 197 -6.16 -3.70 -3.65
C ASN A 197 -5.69 -2.25 -3.81
N TYR A 198 -5.05 -1.89 -4.93
CA TYR A 198 -4.66 -0.50 -5.20
C TYR A 198 -5.86 0.37 -5.54
N THR A 199 -6.87 -0.16 -6.23
CA THR A 199 -8.13 0.56 -6.49
C THR A 199 -8.81 0.99 -5.20
N TYR A 200 -8.95 0.03 -4.27
CA TYR A 200 -9.52 0.30 -2.96
C TYR A 200 -8.66 1.24 -2.13
N GLU A 201 -7.33 1.07 -2.17
CA GLU A 201 -6.40 1.98 -1.49
C GLU A 201 -6.59 3.44 -1.95
N VAL A 202 -6.64 3.67 -3.26
CA VAL A 202 -6.91 4.99 -3.84
C VAL A 202 -8.26 5.52 -3.39
N GLY A 203 -9.31 4.68 -3.40
CA GLY A 203 -10.65 5.05 -2.92
C GLY A 203 -10.68 5.44 -1.44
N SER A 204 -9.92 4.74 -0.58
CA SER A 204 -9.77 5.11 0.81
C SER A 204 -9.14 6.49 0.96
N TRP A 205 -8.05 6.77 0.24
CA TRP A 205 -7.37 8.07 0.33
C TRP A 205 -8.19 9.20 -0.32
N LEU A 206 -8.97 8.94 -1.36
CA LEU A 206 -9.95 9.88 -1.89
C LEU A 206 -11.03 10.21 -0.85
N GLY A 207 -11.59 9.19 -0.18
CA GLY A 207 -12.50 9.38 0.94
C GLY A 207 -11.87 10.23 2.04
N PHE A 208 -10.62 9.95 2.42
CA PHE A 208 -9.89 10.74 3.41
C PHE A 208 -9.63 12.19 2.98
N THR A 209 -9.32 12.43 1.70
CA THR A 209 -9.21 13.78 1.12
C THR A 209 -10.52 14.54 1.24
N VAL A 210 -11.65 13.92 0.85
CA VAL A 210 -12.97 14.57 0.93
C VAL A 210 -13.38 14.80 2.39
N MET A 211 -13.08 13.87 3.29
CA MET A 211 -13.39 13.98 4.71
C MET A 211 -12.70 15.16 5.38
N THR A 212 -11.43 15.37 5.06
CA THR A 212 -10.58 16.39 5.70
C THR A 212 -10.54 17.72 4.96
N GLN A 213 -10.87 17.71 3.67
CA GLN A 213 -10.73 18.83 2.73
C GLN A 213 -9.35 19.50 2.81
N CYS A 214 -8.31 18.67 2.96
CA CYS A 214 -6.94 19.11 3.23
C CYS A 214 -6.06 18.92 2.00
N VAL A 215 -5.42 20.01 1.52
CA VAL A 215 -4.58 20.02 0.31
C VAL A 215 -3.43 19.00 0.37
N PRO A 216 -2.64 18.91 1.46
CA PRO A 216 -1.63 17.86 1.62
C PRO A 216 -2.16 16.43 1.40
N VAL A 217 -3.39 16.15 1.84
CA VAL A 217 -4.01 14.84 1.66
C VAL A 217 -4.35 14.60 0.19
N ALA A 218 -4.92 15.59 -0.49
CA ALA A 218 -5.18 15.52 -1.93
C ALA A 218 -3.90 15.23 -2.72
N PHE A 219 -2.80 15.91 -2.39
CA PHE A 219 -1.52 15.71 -3.05
C PHE A 219 -0.96 14.31 -2.80
N PHE A 220 -1.01 13.83 -1.55
CA PHE A 220 -0.63 12.45 -1.21
C PHE A 220 -1.43 11.41 -2.01
N THR A 221 -2.75 11.62 -2.13
CA THR A 221 -3.64 10.75 -2.90
C THR A 221 -3.26 10.71 -4.38
N ILE A 222 -2.98 11.87 -4.99
CA ILE A 222 -2.60 11.97 -6.41
C ILE A 222 -1.25 11.28 -6.67
N VAL A 223 -0.23 11.60 -5.87
CA VAL A 223 1.11 11.01 -6.05
C VAL A 223 1.06 9.50 -5.79
N GLY A 224 0.34 9.07 -4.75
CA GLY A 224 0.10 7.66 -4.46
C GLY A 224 -0.62 6.94 -5.60
N PHE A 225 -1.64 7.56 -6.21
CA PHE A 225 -2.34 7.03 -7.37
C PHE A 225 -1.41 6.82 -8.57
N ILE A 226 -0.57 7.81 -8.89
CA ILE A 226 0.40 7.72 -9.98
C ILE A 226 1.37 6.55 -9.72
N GLN A 227 1.93 6.50 -8.52
CA GLN A 227 2.89 5.45 -8.13
C GLN A 227 2.27 4.05 -8.21
N MET A 228 1.08 3.86 -7.62
CA MET A 228 0.37 2.59 -7.66
C MET A 228 -0.04 2.20 -9.08
N THR A 229 -0.38 3.17 -9.93
CA THR A 229 -0.68 2.91 -11.35
C THR A 229 0.53 2.37 -12.09
N MET A 230 1.73 2.91 -11.85
CA MET A 230 2.95 2.37 -12.44
C MET A 230 3.23 0.93 -12.00
N TRP A 231 3.06 0.64 -10.71
CA TRP A 231 3.19 -0.72 -10.18
C TRP A 231 2.14 -1.67 -10.74
N ALA A 232 0.88 -1.22 -10.83
CA ALA A 232 -0.23 -1.98 -11.38
C ALA A 232 0.03 -2.35 -12.85
N LYS A 233 0.47 -1.39 -13.67
CA LYS A 233 0.85 -1.63 -15.07
C LYS A 233 1.98 -2.65 -15.20
N GLY A 234 2.98 -2.57 -14.33
CA GLY A 234 4.07 -3.55 -14.27
C GLY A 234 3.55 -4.96 -13.97
N LYS A 235 2.68 -5.10 -12.97
CA LYS A 235 2.10 -6.39 -12.57
C LYS A 235 1.16 -6.95 -13.64
N HIS A 236 0.32 -6.11 -14.23
CA HIS A 236 -0.58 -6.48 -15.32
C HIS A 236 0.18 -7.02 -16.54
N ARG A 237 1.24 -6.32 -16.97
CA ARG A 237 2.13 -6.80 -18.05
C ARG A 237 2.81 -8.12 -17.70
N SER A 238 3.20 -8.32 -16.44
CA SER A 238 3.76 -9.60 -16.00
C SER A 238 2.75 -10.72 -16.14
N TYR A 239 1.47 -10.48 -15.81
CA TYR A 239 0.43 -11.50 -15.95
C TYR A 239 0.15 -11.86 -17.41
N LEU A 240 0.02 -10.86 -18.30
CA LEU A 240 -0.18 -11.09 -19.73
C LEU A 240 0.95 -11.92 -20.37
N ARG A 241 2.19 -11.76 -19.88
CA ARG A 241 3.35 -12.51 -20.38
C ARG A 241 3.45 -13.92 -19.81
N GLU A 242 3.05 -14.09 -18.55
CA GLU A 242 3.25 -15.34 -17.79
C GLU A 242 2.07 -16.32 -17.99
N PHE A 243 0.86 -15.80 -18.24
CA PHE A 243 -0.35 -16.61 -18.33
C PHE A 243 -1.07 -16.37 -19.66
N LYS A 244 -1.11 -17.40 -20.50
CA LYS A 244 -1.86 -17.37 -21.78
C LYS A 244 -3.36 -17.18 -21.58
N GLU A 245 -3.91 -17.70 -20.48
CA GLU A 245 -5.33 -17.65 -20.13
C GLU A 245 -5.73 -16.36 -19.37
N TYR A 246 -4.82 -15.38 -19.26
CA TYR A 246 -5.12 -14.16 -18.52
C TYR A 246 -6.22 -13.32 -19.21
N PRO A 247 -7.26 -12.86 -18.48
CA PRO A 247 -8.32 -12.06 -19.09
C PRO A 247 -7.78 -10.73 -19.63
N THR A 248 -7.86 -10.54 -20.94
CA THR A 248 -7.31 -9.37 -21.66
C THR A 248 -8.10 -8.08 -21.41
N LEU A 249 -9.39 -8.19 -21.05
CA LEU A 249 -10.25 -7.05 -20.75
C LEU A 249 -9.98 -6.39 -19.38
N ARG A 250 -9.12 -6.98 -18.53
CA ARG A 250 -8.79 -6.38 -17.24
C ARG A 250 -7.91 -5.16 -17.41
N SER A 251 -8.28 -4.04 -16.79
CA SER A 251 -7.37 -2.90 -16.65
C SER A 251 -6.36 -3.12 -15.50
N PRO A 252 -5.27 -2.35 -15.43
CA PRO A 252 -4.28 -2.49 -14.37
C PRO A 252 -4.84 -2.13 -12.97
N ILE A 253 -5.53 -0.98 -12.85
CA ILE A 253 -5.94 -0.39 -11.56
C ILE A 253 -7.37 0.15 -11.55
N LEU A 254 -7.82 0.89 -12.57
CA LEU A 254 -9.17 1.42 -12.65
C LEU A 254 -9.91 0.72 -13.80
N PRO A 255 -11.16 0.26 -13.62
CA PRO A 255 -11.91 -0.38 -14.70
C PRO A 255 -11.98 0.54 -15.92
N PHE A 256 -11.68 0.00 -17.11
CA PHE A 256 -11.80 0.69 -18.40
C PHE A 256 -10.94 1.94 -18.55
N VAL A 257 -9.99 2.14 -17.63
CA VAL A 257 -9.05 3.27 -17.63
C VAL A 257 -7.65 2.69 -17.62
N LEU A 258 -6.93 2.95 -18.72
CA LEU A 258 -5.57 2.50 -19.03
C LEU A 258 -5.42 1.02 -19.41
#